data_AF-A0AAU9MLH0-F1
#
_entry.id   AF-A0AAU9MLH0-F1
#
_cell.length_a   1.000
_cell.length_b   1.000
_cell.length_c   1.000
_cell.angle_alpha   90.00
_cell.angle_beta   90.00
_cell.angle_gamma   90.00
#
_symmetry.space_group_name_H-M   'P 1'
#
loop_
_entity.id
_entity.type
_entity.pdbx_description
1 polymer ?
#
loop_
_entity_poly.entity_id
_entity_poly.type
_entity_poly.pdbx_seq_one_letter_code
_entity_poly.pdbx_strand_id
1 'polypeptide(L)'
;MMGLLTLYTAFPVRCHRQLNPCNHLLKPYCFSQSQSAAMKSPLEESDVGISCYISPLPGFRGILKQRYSEFIVNEVDLDGNVVII
;
A
#
# COMPACT_ATOMS: atom_id res chain seq x y z
N MET A 1 40.18 9.21 -20.95
CA MET A 1 38.87 8.63 -21.27
C MET A 1 38.45 7.66 -20.16
N MET A 2 37.98 8.17 -19.01
CA MET A 2 37.28 7.43 -17.94
C MET A 2 36.63 8.49 -17.05
N GLY A 3 35.31 8.66 -17.06
CA GLY A 3 34.70 9.68 -16.19
C GLY A 3 33.22 9.99 -16.41
N LEU A 4 32.34 8.97 -16.47
CA LEU A 4 30.90 9.23 -16.58
C LEU A 4 29.97 8.18 -15.93
N LEU A 5 30.44 7.41 -14.94
CA LEU A 5 29.64 6.31 -14.36
C LEU A 5 29.31 6.45 -12.86
N THR A 6 29.44 7.61 -12.23
CA THR A 6 29.32 7.73 -10.76
C THR A 6 28.16 8.60 -10.25
N LEU A 7 27.03 8.70 -10.96
CA LEU A 7 25.88 9.52 -10.49
C LEU A 7 24.61 8.75 -10.09
N TYR A 8 24.61 7.42 -10.10
CA TYR A 8 23.39 6.64 -9.80
C TYR A 8 23.28 6.07 -8.38
N THR A 9 24.27 6.31 -7.50
CA THR A 9 24.20 5.80 -6.12
C THR A 9 24.03 6.94 -5.12
N ALA A 10 22.96 6.85 -4.32
CA ALA A 10 22.64 7.67 -3.14
C ALA A 10 21.75 8.90 -3.36
N PHE A 11 20.50 8.68 -3.80
CA PHE A 11 19.40 9.45 -3.21
C PHE A 11 18.98 8.74 -1.92
N PRO A 12 19.16 9.33 -0.73
CA PRO A 12 18.59 8.78 0.49
C PRO A 12 17.07 8.90 0.36
N VAL A 13 16.38 7.78 0.15
CA VAL A 13 14.93 7.72 0.28
C VAL A 13 14.63 7.98 1.75
N ARG A 14 14.45 9.25 2.11
CA ARG A 14 14.09 9.67 3.46
C ARG A 14 12.64 9.27 3.67
N CYS A 15 12.44 8.02 4.08
CA CYS A 15 11.13 7.49 4.42
C CYS A 15 10.52 8.36 5.54
N HIS A 16 9.41 9.01 5.25
CA HIS A 16 8.71 9.83 6.23
C HIS A 16 7.83 8.91 7.08
N ARG A 17 8.12 8.81 8.38
CA ARG A 17 7.20 8.20 9.36
C ARG A 17 6.07 9.20 9.60
N GLN A 18 4.96 9.03 8.88
CA GLN A 18 3.77 9.83 9.10
C GLN A 18 3.01 9.23 10.29
N LEU A 19 3.04 9.94 11.42
CA LEU A 19 2.12 9.67 12.52
C LEU A 19 0.73 10.06 12.03
N ASN A 20 -0.10 9.09 11.63
CA ASN A 20 -1.45 9.35 11.17
C ASN A 20 -2.28 9.98 12.30
N PRO A 21 -2.81 11.22 12.16
CA PRO A 21 -3.83 11.72 13.06
C PRO A 21 -5.14 11.04 12.69
N CYS A 22 -5.64 10.18 13.57
CA CYS A 22 -6.90 9.47 13.43
C CYS A 22 -8.08 10.45 13.32
N ASN A 23 -8.44 10.86 12.11
CA ASN A 23 -9.71 11.56 11.85
C ASN A 23 -10.83 10.53 11.62
N HIS A 24 -11.36 10.05 12.75
CA HIS A 24 -12.65 9.40 12.84
C HIS A 24 -13.76 10.40 12.48
N LEU A 25 -14.08 10.57 11.20
CA LEU A 25 -15.46 10.85 10.78
C LEU A 25 -15.62 10.68 9.27
N LEU A 26 -16.84 10.27 8.88
CA LEU A 26 -17.35 10.04 7.52
C LEU A 26 -17.04 8.64 6.95
N LYS A 27 -17.87 7.66 7.39
CA LYS A 27 -18.17 6.42 6.66
C LYS A 27 -19.23 6.69 5.59
N PRO A 28 -19.08 6.14 4.38
CA PRO A 28 -20.24 5.57 3.69
C PRO A 28 -19.88 4.19 3.12
N TYR A 29 -19.65 3.22 4.01
CA TYR A 29 -19.92 1.81 3.72
C TYR A 29 -20.16 1.10 5.05
N CYS A 30 -21.41 0.72 5.32
CA CYS A 30 -21.75 -0.19 6.40
C CYS A 30 -21.51 -1.61 5.90
N PHE A 31 -20.35 -2.20 6.17
CA PHE A 31 -20.24 -3.65 6.16
C PHE A 31 -20.98 -4.17 7.39
N SER A 32 -22.20 -4.68 7.20
CA SER A 32 -22.96 -5.35 8.25
C SER A 32 -22.30 -6.68 8.58
N GLN A 33 -21.24 -6.65 9.40
CA GLN A 33 -20.82 -7.82 10.15
C GLN A 33 -21.64 -7.85 11.43
N SER A 34 -22.81 -8.47 11.36
CA SER A 34 -23.44 -9.05 12.54
C SER A 34 -22.56 -10.23 12.98
N GLN A 35 -21.86 -10.10 14.10
CA GLN A 35 -21.78 -11.13 15.13
C GLN A 35 -20.93 -10.70 16.32
N SER A 36 -21.56 -10.77 17.48
CA SER A 36 -21.04 -10.54 18.82
C SER A 36 -20.14 -11.69 19.28
N ALA A 37 -18.83 -11.43 19.37
CA ALA A 37 -17.89 -12.05 20.31
C ALA A 37 -16.60 -11.21 20.24
N ALA A 38 -16.15 -10.66 21.38
CA ALA A 38 -14.94 -9.83 21.58
C ALA A 38 -14.05 -9.69 20.33
N MET A 39 -14.35 -8.70 19.47
CA MET A 39 -13.63 -8.52 18.22
C MET A 39 -12.21 -8.06 18.54
N LYS A 40 -11.22 -8.95 18.36
CA LYS A 40 -9.85 -8.52 18.11
C LYS A 40 -9.90 -7.54 16.95
N SER A 41 -9.26 -6.38 17.10
CA SER A 41 -9.05 -5.47 15.99
C SER A 41 -8.44 -6.25 14.82
N PRO A 42 -8.82 -5.95 13.57
CA PRO A 42 -8.10 -6.44 12.41
C PRO A 42 -6.61 -6.15 12.58
N LEU A 43 -5.75 -7.08 12.16
CA LEU A 43 -4.30 -6.82 12.15
C LEU A 43 -4.02 -5.62 11.24
N GLU A 44 -3.29 -4.65 11.76
CA GLU A 44 -2.91 -3.47 11.01
C GLU A 44 -1.52 -3.64 10.36
N GLU A 45 -1.21 -2.82 9.36
CA GLU A 45 0.10 -2.77 8.70
C GLU A 45 1.25 -2.52 9.70
N SER A 46 0.98 -1.73 10.74
CA SER A 46 1.95 -1.44 11.80
C SER A 46 2.32 -2.68 12.62
N ASP A 47 1.38 -3.61 12.82
CA ASP A 47 1.61 -4.84 13.58
C ASP A 47 2.61 -5.78 12.86
N VAL A 48 2.71 -5.64 11.53
CA VAL A 48 3.64 -6.40 10.67
C VAL A 48 4.86 -5.59 10.23
N GLY A 49 5.06 -4.39 10.79
CA GLY A 49 6.25 -3.56 10.56
C GLY A 49 6.21 -2.67 9.30
N ILE A 50 5.04 -2.50 8.67
CA ILE A 50 4.84 -1.60 7.54
C ILE A 50 4.35 -0.25 8.09
N SER A 51 5.24 0.73 8.23
CA SER A 51 4.93 2.00 8.91
C SER A 51 5.41 3.28 8.20
N CYS A 52 5.96 3.18 6.99
CA CYS A 52 6.67 4.27 6.33
C CYS A 52 6.19 4.48 4.90
N TYR A 53 6.12 5.74 4.47
CA TYR A 53 5.75 6.13 3.11
C TYR A 53 6.93 6.83 2.41
N ILE A 54 6.96 6.72 1.08
CA ILE A 54 7.95 7.41 0.24
C ILE A 54 7.56 8.88 0.05
N SER A 55 6.27 9.17 -0.15
CA SER A 55 5.76 10.53 -0.37
C SER A 55 5.26 11.18 0.93
N PRO A 56 5.47 12.50 1.11
CA PRO A 56 4.95 13.24 2.27
C PRO A 56 3.54 13.83 2.03
N LEU A 57 2.86 13.41 0.97
CA LEU A 57 1.55 13.96 0.60
C LEU A 57 0.44 13.41 1.52
N PRO A 58 -0.62 14.19 1.79
CA PRO A 58 -1.75 13.69 2.55
C PRO A 58 -2.41 12.50 1.81
N GLY A 59 -2.67 11.43 2.55
CA GLY A 59 -3.39 10.28 2.01
C GLY A 59 -4.86 10.59 1.71
N PHE A 60 -5.49 9.71 0.94
CA PHE A 60 -6.92 9.74 0.66
C PHE A 60 -7.53 8.36 0.93
N ARG A 61 -8.86 8.30 1.07
CA ARG A 61 -9.59 7.03 1.22
C ARG A 61 -10.11 6.58 -0.14
N GLY A 62 -9.78 5.34 -0.53
CA GLY A 62 -10.29 4.68 -1.72
C GLY A 62 -10.77 3.28 -1.39
N ILE A 63 -11.73 2.78 -2.18
CA ILE A 63 -12.15 1.37 -2.11
C ILE A 63 -11.29 0.61 -3.11
N LEU A 64 -10.58 -0.41 -2.64
CA LEU A 64 -9.79 -1.31 -3.47
C LEU A 64 -10.44 -2.70 -3.44
N LYS A 65 -10.43 -3.41 -4.58
CA LYS A 65 -11.06 -4.73 -4.76
C LYS A 65 -12.59 -4.71 -4.57
N GLN A 66 -13.30 -3.69 -5.07
CA GLN A 66 -14.77 -3.68 -5.03
C GLN A 66 -15.36 -4.69 -6.03
N ARG A 67 -14.73 -4.83 -7.19
CA ARG A 67 -15.06 -5.85 -8.20
C ARG A 67 -13.80 -6.61 -8.62
N TYR A 68 -13.95 -7.87 -8.99
CA TYR A 68 -12.83 -8.67 -9.52
C TYR A 68 -12.15 -8.01 -10.71
N SER A 69 -12.91 -7.30 -11.55
CA SER A 69 -12.39 -6.60 -12.73
C SER A 69 -11.58 -5.34 -12.42
N GLU A 70 -11.54 -4.87 -11.18
CA GLU A 70 -10.75 -3.69 -10.79
C GLU A 70 -9.32 -4.03 -10.41
N PHE A 71 -9.02 -5.32 -10.21
CA PHE A 71 -7.69 -5.78 -9.84
C PHE A 71 -7.35 -7.04 -10.64
N ILE A 72 -6.80 -6.84 -11.83
CA ILE A 72 -6.33 -7.91 -12.72
C ILE A 72 -4.83 -8.09 -12.53
N VAL A 73 -4.39 -9.35 -12.44
CA VAL A 73 -2.97 -9.71 -12.27
C VAL A 73 -2.56 -10.58 -13.45
N ASN A 74 -1.44 -10.22 -14.08
CA ASN A 74 -0.78 -11.02 -15.10
C ASN A 74 0.61 -11.40 -14.58
N GLU A 75 0.92 -12.69 -14.56
CA GLU A 75 2.26 -13.17 -14.21
C GLU A 75 3.25 -12.82 -15.31
N VAL A 76 4.50 -12.53 -14.92
CA VAL A 76 5.63 -12.37 -15.85
C VAL A 76 6.70 -13.36 -15.44
N ASP A 77 7.13 -14.21 -16.37
CA ASP A 77 8.14 -15.23 -16.11
C ASP A 77 9.56 -14.65 -16.03
N LEU A 78 10.54 -15.50 -15.71
CA LEU A 78 11.95 -15.10 -15.62
C LEU A 78 12.56 -14.72 -16.98
N ASP A 79 11.97 -15.20 -18.08
CA ASP A 79 12.37 -14.88 -19.45
C ASP A 79 11.69 -13.59 -19.96
N GLY A 80 10.82 -12.97 -19.15
CA GLY A 80 10.10 -11.73 -19.44
C GLY A 80 8.80 -11.91 -20.21
N ASN A 81 8.29 -13.13 -20.40
CA ASN A 81 7.01 -13.37 -21.06
C ASN A 81 5.86 -13.10 -20.09
N VAL A 82 4.85 -12.40 -20.58
CA VAL A 82 3.63 -12.09 -19.82
C VAL A 82 2.58 -13.16 -20.08
N VAL A 83 2.10 -13.81 -19.02
CA VAL A 83 0.97 -14.75 -19.10
C VAL A 83 -0.32 -13.95 -19.13
N ILE A 84 -1.05 -14.06 -20.25
CA ILE A 84 -2.37 -13.46 -20.41
C ILE A 84 -3.41 -14.57 -20.22
N ILE A 85 -4.35 -14.34 -19.30
CA ILE A 85 -5.51 -15.19 -18.99
C ILE A 85 -6.79 -14.66 -19.62
#